data_AF-A0A8B9ZAS5-F1
#
_entry.id   AF-A0A8B9ZAS5-F1
#
_cell.length_a   1.000
_cell.length_b   1.000
_cell.length_c   1.000
_cell.angle_alpha   90.00
_cell.angle_beta   90.00
_cell.angle_gamma   90.00
#
_symmetry.space_group_name_H-M   'P 1'
#
loop_
_entity.id
_entity.type
_entity.pdbx_description
1 polymer ?
#
loop_
_entity_poly.entity_id
_entity_poly.type
_entity_poly.pdbx_seq_one_letter_code
_entity_poly.pdbx_strand_id
1 'polypeptide(L)'
;LRHELLNGQKRFRCRKLCPSFFCLQEMNGVLKNMLSEWFSTGFLNLERVTWQSPCEVLQKISDSEAVHPVRNWVDMKRRVGSYRRCYFFSHCAIPGEPLIVLHVALTSDISSSIQAIVKEVPPLETEDTDKITTAIFYSISLTQQGLQGVELGTYLIKRVVKELQKELPQIKAFSTLSPIPGFTKWLVGLLSSQTKELERNELFTESEWQEISEITGDSTTETLKKLLNNNEWVRSEKLVEVFHLPFMRLCAWYLYGEKHRGYALNPVANFHLQNGSVMWRINWMADTSPRGIAASCGMMVNYRYFLEDTASNSAAYLGTKQIKASEQVLSLVSQFQQNSKL
;
A
#
# COMPACT_ATOMS: atom_id res chain seq x y z
N LEU A 1 12.44 15.54 -17.69
CA LEU A 1 12.27 14.64 -18.85
C LEU A 1 11.35 13.43 -18.63
N ARG A 2 11.79 12.27 -18.10
CA ARG A 2 10.91 11.07 -18.05
C ARG A 2 9.62 11.29 -17.25
N HIS A 3 9.66 12.08 -16.18
CA HIS A 3 8.46 12.48 -15.45
C HIS A 3 7.45 13.23 -16.33
N GLU A 4 7.90 14.21 -17.11
CA GLU A 4 7.04 14.97 -18.05
C GLU A 4 6.48 14.06 -19.14
N LEU A 5 7.28 13.10 -19.60
CA LEU A 5 6.85 12.11 -20.57
C LEU A 5 5.72 11.23 -20.04
N LEU A 6 5.84 10.74 -18.79
CA LEU A 6 4.76 10.01 -18.11
C LEU A 6 3.49 10.87 -17.97
N ASN A 7 3.63 12.15 -17.66
CA ASN A 7 2.50 13.07 -17.57
C ASN A 7 1.86 13.33 -18.94
N GLY A 8 2.67 13.46 -20.00
CA GLY A 8 2.20 13.56 -21.38
C GLY A 8 1.37 12.34 -21.78
N GLN A 9 1.87 11.13 -21.52
CA GLN A 9 1.13 9.89 -21.80
C GLN A 9 -0.22 9.83 -21.07
N LYS A 10 -0.28 10.27 -19.81
CA LYS A 10 -1.56 10.33 -19.06
C LYS A 10 -2.57 11.26 -19.74
N ARG A 11 -2.14 12.42 -20.25
CA ARG A 11 -3.00 13.37 -20.98
C ARG A 11 -3.50 12.80 -22.31
N PHE A 12 -2.66 12.09 -23.05
CA PHE A 12 -3.02 11.48 -24.33
C PHE A 12 -3.75 10.13 -24.21
N ARG A 13 -3.93 9.59 -23.00
CA ARG A 13 -4.56 8.27 -22.76
C ARG A 13 -5.99 8.15 -23.30
N CYS A 14 -6.70 9.27 -23.47
CA CYS A 14 -8.03 9.32 -24.10
C CYS A 14 -7.99 9.28 -25.64
N ARG A 15 -6.82 9.45 -26.28
CA ARG A 15 -6.61 9.44 -27.73
C ARG A 15 -5.69 8.28 -28.13
N LYS A 16 -6.07 7.05 -27.76
CA LYS A 16 -5.28 5.82 -27.95
C LYS A 16 -4.86 5.53 -29.41
N LEU A 17 -5.44 6.22 -30.39
CA LEU A 17 -5.21 6.02 -31.83
C LEU A 17 -4.26 7.06 -32.46
N CYS A 18 -3.67 7.96 -31.67
CA CYS A 18 -2.72 8.94 -32.20
C CYS A 18 -1.31 8.32 -32.35
N PRO A 19 -0.65 8.39 -33.52
CA PRO A 19 0.71 7.88 -33.73
C PRO A 19 1.72 8.42 -32.70
N SER A 20 1.56 9.69 -32.28
CA SER A 20 2.40 10.32 -31.26
C SER A 20 2.34 9.60 -29.90
N PHE A 21 1.22 8.95 -29.56
CA PHE A 21 1.10 8.19 -28.32
C PHE A 21 1.99 6.95 -28.33
N PHE A 22 2.11 6.26 -29.47
CA PHE A 22 2.96 5.09 -29.62
C PHE A 22 4.45 5.47 -29.53
N CYS A 23 4.87 6.52 -30.25
CA CYS A 23 6.26 7.01 -30.17
C CYS A 23 6.65 7.41 -28.73
N LEU A 24 5.73 8.05 -27.99
CA LEU A 24 5.96 8.36 -26.58
C LEU A 24 6.08 7.11 -25.71
N GLN A 25 5.36 6.03 -26.02
CA GLN A 25 5.48 4.76 -25.29
C GLN A 25 6.82 4.08 -25.52
N GLU A 26 7.28 4.01 -26.77
CA GLU A 26 8.60 3.45 -27.08
C GLU A 26 9.71 4.26 -26.43
N MET A 27 9.67 5.59 -26.54
CA MET A 27 10.66 6.46 -25.91
C MET A 27 10.67 6.32 -24.38
N ASN A 28 9.50 6.14 -23.75
CA ASN A 28 9.45 5.81 -22.31
C ASN A 28 10.13 4.48 -22.00
N GLY A 29 9.94 3.47 -22.85
CA GLY A 29 10.54 2.15 -22.70
C GLY A 29 12.05 2.22 -22.74
N VAL A 30 12.62 2.91 -23.74
CA VAL A 30 14.06 3.12 -23.88
C VAL A 30 14.63 3.87 -22.67
N LEU A 31 14.01 5.00 -22.29
CA LEU A 31 14.44 5.76 -21.12
C LEU A 31 14.34 4.97 -19.82
N LYS A 32 13.28 4.15 -19.68
CA LYS A 32 13.12 3.27 -18.52
C LYS A 32 14.28 2.28 -18.43
N ASN A 33 14.65 1.64 -19.54
CA ASN A 33 15.74 0.66 -19.55
C ASN A 33 17.08 1.29 -19.18
N MET A 34 17.41 2.45 -19.77
CA MET A 34 18.63 3.19 -19.42
C MET A 34 18.67 3.58 -17.93
N LEU A 35 17.55 4.08 -17.40
CA LEU A 35 17.45 4.41 -15.98
C LEU A 35 17.54 3.16 -15.08
N SER A 36 17.02 2.02 -15.50
CA SER A 36 17.17 0.77 -14.74
C SER A 36 18.63 0.33 -14.59
N GLU A 37 19.47 0.58 -15.60
CA GLU A 37 20.91 0.29 -15.52
C GLU A 37 21.64 1.27 -14.60
N TRP A 38 21.40 2.57 -14.76
CA TRP A 38 22.04 3.62 -13.96
C TRP A 38 21.63 3.58 -12.48
N PHE A 39 20.38 3.24 -12.21
CA PHE A 39 19.86 3.14 -10.84
C PHE A 39 19.83 1.68 -10.34
N SER A 40 20.78 0.87 -10.80
CA SER A 40 20.98 -0.48 -10.30
C SER A 40 21.63 -0.47 -8.91
N THR A 41 21.54 -1.60 -8.19
CA THR A 41 21.95 -1.69 -6.77
C THR A 41 23.41 -1.31 -6.48
N GLY A 42 24.30 -1.42 -7.45
CA GLY A 42 25.71 -1.06 -7.30
C GLY A 42 25.94 0.45 -7.17
N PHE A 43 25.02 1.27 -7.67
CA PHE A 43 25.12 2.73 -7.66
C PHE A 43 24.27 3.40 -6.59
N LEU A 44 23.63 2.60 -5.73
CA LEU A 44 22.75 3.10 -4.68
C LEU A 44 23.36 2.90 -3.30
N ASN A 45 23.41 3.98 -2.54
CA ASN A 45 23.83 3.98 -1.15
C ASN A 45 22.61 3.95 -0.24
N LEU A 46 22.61 3.04 0.75
CA LEU A 46 21.61 3.03 1.81
C LEU A 46 22.05 3.99 2.91
N GLU A 47 21.25 5.01 3.16
CA GLU A 47 21.51 5.99 4.21
C GLU A 47 20.43 5.91 5.29
N ARG A 48 20.85 5.95 6.57
CA ARG A 48 19.95 6.02 7.73
C ARG A 48 19.70 7.47 8.09
N VAL A 49 18.44 7.80 8.32
CA VAL A 49 18.00 9.13 8.76
C VAL A 49 17.77 9.08 10.26
N THR A 50 18.39 10.00 10.97
CA THR A 50 18.19 10.19 12.41
C THR A 50 17.91 11.66 12.69
N TRP A 51 17.64 12.01 13.94
CA TRP A 51 17.47 13.40 14.34
C TRP A 51 18.76 14.24 14.22
N GLN A 52 19.92 13.58 14.07
CA GLN A 52 21.21 14.23 13.83
C GLN A 52 21.50 14.48 12.34
N SER A 53 20.68 13.94 11.43
CA SER A 53 20.83 14.17 9.99
C SER A 53 20.60 15.65 9.63
N PRO A 54 21.19 16.16 8.54
CA PRO A 54 20.99 17.54 8.11
C PRO A 54 19.51 17.89 7.93
N CYS A 55 19.11 19.08 8.38
CA CYS A 55 17.71 19.55 8.29
C CYS A 55 17.18 19.53 6.84
N GLU A 56 18.05 19.79 5.86
CA GLU A 56 17.71 19.72 4.44
C GLU A 56 17.19 18.33 4.03
N VAL A 57 17.84 17.26 4.51
CA VAL A 57 17.42 15.87 4.21
C VAL A 57 16.07 15.57 4.88
N LEU A 58 15.89 16.00 6.14
CA LEU A 58 14.61 15.85 6.84
C LEU A 58 13.48 16.58 6.12
N GLN A 59 13.74 17.79 5.61
CA GLN A 59 12.78 18.57 4.83
C GLN A 59 12.40 17.85 3.54
N LYS A 60 13.38 17.38 2.75
CA LYS A 60 13.11 16.61 1.53
C LYS A 60 12.28 15.35 1.80
N ILE A 61 12.57 14.65 2.89
CA ILE A 61 11.79 13.46 3.30
C ILE A 61 10.35 13.86 3.66
N SER A 62 10.18 14.91 4.45
CA SER A 62 8.86 15.42 4.83
C SER A 62 8.02 15.83 3.63
N ASP A 63 8.62 16.54 2.66
CA ASP A 63 7.95 17.00 1.44
C ASP A 63 7.60 15.84 0.49
N SER A 64 8.40 14.77 0.52
CA SER A 64 8.22 13.59 -0.33
C SER A 64 7.33 12.49 0.27
N GLU A 65 6.87 12.64 1.51
CA GLU A 65 6.05 11.65 2.21
C GLU A 65 4.66 11.51 1.56
N ALA A 66 4.51 10.46 0.75
CA ALA A 66 3.33 10.27 -0.07
C ALA A 66 2.24 9.45 0.62
N VAL A 67 2.54 8.67 1.67
CA VAL A 67 1.60 7.72 2.27
C VAL A 67 0.87 8.37 3.44
N HIS A 68 1.61 8.87 4.43
CA HIS A 68 1.05 9.46 5.64
C HIS A 68 1.72 10.82 5.91
N PRO A 69 1.13 11.95 5.45
CA PRO A 69 1.74 13.26 5.53
C PRO A 69 2.27 13.59 6.93
N VAL A 70 3.49 14.12 7.00
CA VAL A 70 4.10 14.57 8.27
C VAL A 70 3.36 15.80 8.76
N ARG A 71 2.93 15.79 10.03
CA ARG A 71 2.09 16.88 10.56
C ARG A 71 2.88 18.11 10.97
N ASN A 72 4.03 17.90 11.61
CA ASN A 72 4.89 18.94 12.17
C ASN A 72 6.29 18.37 12.48
N TRP A 73 7.24 19.22 12.88
CA TRP A 73 8.59 18.80 13.26
C TRP A 73 8.69 17.90 14.47
N VAL A 74 7.73 17.97 15.39
CA VAL A 74 7.65 17.02 16.50
C VAL A 74 7.27 15.62 15.97
N ASP A 75 6.40 15.55 14.96
CA ASP A 75 6.08 14.31 14.25
C ASP A 75 7.27 13.75 13.50
N MET A 76 8.03 14.59 12.80
CA MET A 76 9.25 14.14 12.13
C MET A 76 10.27 13.58 13.13
N LYS A 77 10.49 14.26 14.26
CA LYS A 77 11.35 13.77 15.34
C LYS A 77 10.95 12.40 15.85
N ARG A 78 9.63 12.14 16.00
CA ARG A 78 9.14 10.82 16.40
C ARG A 78 9.42 9.75 15.35
N ARG A 79 9.22 10.05 14.05
CA ARG A 79 9.42 9.09 12.95
C ARG A 79 10.87 8.67 12.71
N VAL A 80 11.83 9.44 13.22
CA VAL A 80 13.28 9.13 13.14
C VAL A 80 13.89 8.85 14.52
N GLY A 81 13.06 8.76 15.55
CA GLY A 81 13.45 8.56 16.95
C GLY A 81 13.44 7.09 17.36
N SER A 82 13.35 6.85 18.67
CA SER A 82 13.34 5.50 19.24
C SER A 82 12.15 4.67 18.73
N TYR A 83 12.37 3.37 18.53
CA TYR A 83 11.44 2.41 17.92
C TYR A 83 11.03 2.73 16.47
N ARG A 84 11.70 3.69 15.81
CA ARG A 84 11.38 4.11 14.45
C ARG A 84 12.66 4.29 13.63
N ARG A 85 12.78 3.54 12.53
CA ARG A 85 13.92 3.66 11.63
C ARG A 85 13.47 4.24 10.30
N CYS A 86 14.21 5.21 9.79
CA CYS A 86 13.96 5.79 8.48
C CYS A 86 15.22 5.63 7.64
N TYR A 87 15.04 5.12 6.42
CA TYR A 87 16.11 4.89 5.46
C TYR A 87 15.75 5.49 4.12
N PHE A 88 16.75 5.88 3.35
CA PHE A 88 16.57 6.20 1.94
C PHE A 88 17.70 5.64 1.09
N PHE A 89 17.43 5.48 -0.21
CA PHE A 89 18.49 5.33 -1.19
C PHE A 89 18.85 6.68 -1.81
N SER A 90 20.14 6.96 -1.87
CA SER A 90 20.74 7.99 -2.73
C SER A 90 21.55 7.34 -3.84
N HIS A 91 21.81 8.09 -4.91
CA HIS A 91 22.73 7.66 -5.96
C HIS A 91 24.17 8.07 -5.57
N CYS A 92 25.17 7.23 -5.85
CA CYS A 92 26.57 7.52 -5.49
C CYS A 92 27.09 8.87 -6.00
N ALA A 93 26.62 9.30 -7.18
CA ALA A 93 26.99 10.60 -7.76
C ALA A 93 26.25 11.81 -7.16
N ILE A 94 25.18 11.58 -6.40
CA ILE A 94 24.33 12.63 -5.79
C ILE A 94 23.97 12.20 -4.36
N PRO A 95 24.96 12.14 -3.45
CA PRO A 95 24.73 11.74 -2.07
C PRO A 95 23.80 12.73 -1.35
N GLY A 96 23.04 12.24 -0.36
CA GLY A 96 22.10 13.07 0.40
C GLY A 96 20.80 13.47 -0.34
N GLU A 97 20.65 13.12 -1.62
CA GLU A 97 19.39 13.27 -2.34
C GLU A 97 18.56 11.98 -2.25
N PRO A 98 17.44 11.98 -1.50
CA PRO A 98 16.63 10.79 -1.34
C PRO A 98 15.87 10.47 -2.62
N LEU A 99 16.01 9.25 -3.14
CA LEU A 99 15.28 8.74 -4.31
C LEU A 99 14.02 7.95 -3.92
N ILE A 100 14.15 7.16 -2.86
CA ILE A 100 13.08 6.37 -2.26
C ILE A 100 13.30 6.33 -0.76
N VAL A 101 12.25 6.59 0.01
CA VAL A 101 12.27 6.64 1.47
C VAL A 101 11.44 5.48 2.01
N LEU A 102 11.97 4.80 3.02
CA LEU A 102 11.33 3.73 3.75
C LEU A 102 11.28 4.06 5.24
N HIS A 103 10.07 4.12 5.78
CA HIS A 103 9.85 4.21 7.22
C HIS A 103 9.50 2.85 7.82
N VAL A 104 10.14 2.55 8.94
CA VAL A 104 10.03 1.28 9.68
C VAL A 104 9.64 1.56 11.12
N ALA A 105 8.63 0.85 11.61
CA ALA A 105 8.31 0.79 13.03
C ALA A 105 8.82 -0.53 13.61
N LEU A 106 9.48 -0.45 14.75
CA LEU A 106 9.98 -1.59 15.51
C LEU A 106 8.94 -1.93 16.59
N THR A 107 8.41 -3.16 16.56
CA THR A 107 7.28 -3.60 17.39
C THR A 107 7.49 -5.03 17.91
N SER A 108 6.66 -5.45 18.85
CA SER A 108 6.58 -6.82 19.38
C SER A 108 5.76 -7.78 18.52
N ASP A 109 4.88 -7.24 17.68
CA ASP A 109 3.88 -7.98 16.92
C ASP A 109 3.57 -7.27 15.59
N ILE A 110 2.92 -8.00 14.68
CA ILE A 110 2.55 -7.44 13.38
C ILE A 110 1.39 -6.46 13.55
N SER A 111 1.68 -5.17 13.39
CA SER A 111 0.71 -4.09 13.57
C SER A 111 -0.47 -4.17 12.59
N SER A 112 -1.65 -3.83 13.10
CA SER A 112 -2.92 -3.79 12.36
C SER A 112 -3.45 -2.37 12.11
N SER A 113 -2.94 -1.34 12.82
CA SER A 113 -3.41 0.05 12.70
C SER A 113 -2.26 1.03 12.52
N ILE A 114 -2.41 1.99 11.59
CA ILE A 114 -1.41 3.05 11.38
C ILE A 114 -1.48 4.12 12.47
N GLN A 115 -2.66 4.38 13.04
CA GLN A 115 -2.80 5.34 14.13
C GLN A 115 -2.00 4.88 15.36
N ALA A 116 -1.97 3.57 15.62
CA ALA A 116 -1.14 3.00 16.67
C ALA A 116 0.35 3.30 16.42
N ILE A 117 0.83 3.27 15.17
CA ILE A 117 2.24 3.54 14.87
C ILE A 117 2.57 5.05 14.93
N VAL A 118 1.74 5.90 14.34
CA VAL A 118 2.07 7.33 14.16
C VAL A 118 1.76 8.17 15.40
N LYS A 119 0.74 7.80 16.18
CA LYS A 119 0.34 8.55 17.38
C LYS A 119 1.00 8.04 18.66
N GLU A 120 1.58 6.84 18.65
CA GLU A 120 2.29 6.31 19.80
C GLU A 120 3.47 7.22 20.16
N VAL A 121 3.51 7.61 21.43
CA VAL A 121 4.62 8.33 22.03
C VAL A 121 5.34 7.30 22.92
N PRO A 122 6.51 6.79 22.50
CA PRO A 122 7.24 5.84 23.32
C PRO A 122 7.63 6.52 24.65
N PRO A 123 7.41 5.86 25.80
CA PRO A 123 7.65 6.43 27.12
C PRO A 123 9.14 6.53 27.48
N LEU A 124 10.00 5.81 26.75
CA LEU A 124 11.44 5.71 27.00
C LEU A 124 12.22 6.33 25.83
N GLU A 125 13.23 7.13 26.13
CA GLU A 125 14.21 7.58 25.13
C GLU A 125 15.10 6.43 24.66
N THR A 126 15.28 5.39 25.49
CA THR A 126 16.05 4.18 25.17
C THR A 126 15.17 3.04 24.66
N GLU A 127 15.64 2.37 23.60
CA GLU A 127 14.96 1.21 23.01
C GLU A 127 15.19 -0.03 23.87
N ASP A 128 14.11 -0.75 24.21
CA ASP A 128 14.18 -2.07 24.85
C ASP A 128 14.32 -3.12 23.75
N THR A 129 15.56 -3.58 23.54
CA THR A 129 15.89 -4.48 22.44
C THR A 129 15.18 -5.82 22.53
N ASP A 130 14.85 -6.28 23.75
CA ASP A 130 14.24 -7.60 23.99
C ASP A 130 12.76 -7.65 23.58
N LYS A 131 12.08 -6.49 23.58
CA LYS A 131 10.69 -6.37 23.12
C LYS A 131 10.55 -6.24 21.61
N ILE A 132 11.63 -5.94 20.89
CA ILE A 132 11.61 -5.71 19.45
C ILE A 132 11.77 -7.05 18.72
N THR A 133 10.68 -7.60 18.21
CA THR A 133 10.69 -8.89 17.49
C THR A 133 10.32 -8.75 16.02
N THR A 134 9.67 -7.63 15.67
CA THR A 134 9.00 -7.42 14.39
C THR A 134 9.35 -6.04 13.83
N ALA A 135 9.62 -5.97 12.53
CA ALA A 135 9.80 -4.74 11.78
C ALA A 135 8.65 -4.50 10.81
N ILE A 136 7.98 -3.36 10.95
CA ILE A 136 6.81 -2.97 10.15
C ILE A 136 7.14 -1.82 9.20
N PHE A 137 7.12 -2.13 7.90
CA PHE A 137 7.28 -1.15 6.83
C PHE A 137 5.95 -0.43 6.59
N TYR A 138 5.78 0.75 7.19
CA TYR A 138 4.49 1.47 7.18
C TYR A 138 4.42 2.61 6.14
N SER A 139 5.56 3.07 5.60
CA SER A 139 5.58 4.00 4.47
C SER A 139 6.74 3.73 3.53
N ILE A 140 6.44 3.68 2.23
CA ILE A 140 7.42 3.61 1.14
C ILE A 140 7.06 4.70 0.14
N SER A 141 7.92 5.70 0.03
CA SER A 141 7.67 6.89 -0.79
C SER A 141 8.75 7.04 -1.85
N LEU A 142 8.35 7.06 -3.13
CA LEU A 142 9.24 7.40 -4.23
C LEU A 142 9.25 8.93 -4.39
N THR A 143 10.40 9.55 -4.17
CA THR A 143 10.54 11.01 -4.26
C THR A 143 10.53 11.45 -5.73
N GLN A 144 11.26 10.74 -6.58
CA GLN A 144 11.44 11.05 -7.99
C GLN A 144 10.48 10.25 -8.87
N GLN A 145 9.37 10.88 -9.26
CA GLN A 145 8.33 10.26 -10.10
C GLN A 145 8.84 9.81 -11.49
N GLY A 146 9.96 10.35 -11.96
CA GLY A 146 10.63 9.90 -13.19
C GLY A 146 11.17 8.47 -13.11
N LEU A 147 11.41 7.95 -11.91
CA LEU A 147 11.91 6.59 -11.66
C LEU A 147 10.76 5.59 -11.47
N GLN A 148 9.51 5.98 -11.71
CA GLN A 148 8.37 5.08 -11.57
C GLN A 148 8.55 3.81 -12.42
N GLY A 149 8.44 2.65 -11.76
CA GLY A 149 8.59 1.33 -12.39
C GLY A 149 10.04 0.89 -12.61
N VAL A 150 11.04 1.65 -12.16
CA VAL A 150 12.41 1.15 -11.93
C VAL A 150 12.40 0.41 -10.59
N GLU A 151 13.09 -0.73 -10.50
CA GLU A 151 13.00 -1.70 -9.38
C GLU A 151 13.73 -1.26 -8.09
N LEU A 152 13.70 0.03 -7.75
CA LEU A 152 14.37 0.56 -6.55
C LEU A 152 13.85 -0.06 -5.25
N GLY A 153 12.54 -0.26 -5.15
CA GLY A 153 11.88 -0.67 -3.91
C GLY A 153 12.17 -2.11 -3.49
N THR A 154 12.35 -3.03 -4.45
CA THR A 154 12.67 -4.44 -4.17
C THR A 154 13.99 -4.57 -3.42
N TYR A 155 15.00 -3.84 -3.90
CA TYR A 155 16.34 -3.86 -3.31
C TYR A 155 16.39 -3.08 -1.99
N LEU A 156 15.57 -2.04 -1.86
CA LEU A 156 15.49 -1.24 -0.62
C LEU A 156 15.07 -2.11 0.55
N ILE A 157 13.98 -2.86 0.41
CA ILE A 157 13.48 -3.71 1.49
C ILE A 157 14.53 -4.77 1.85
N LYS A 158 15.12 -5.45 0.86
CA LYS A 158 16.15 -6.48 1.12
C LYS A 158 17.39 -5.92 1.84
N ARG A 159 17.88 -4.74 1.45
CA ARG A 159 19.03 -4.11 2.13
C ARG A 159 18.68 -3.64 3.54
N VAL A 160 17.51 -3.02 3.71
CA VAL A 160 17.07 -2.56 5.04
C VAL A 160 16.83 -3.73 5.98
N VAL A 161 16.28 -4.84 5.50
CA VAL A 161 16.18 -6.08 6.30
C VAL A 161 17.55 -6.53 6.80
N LYS A 162 18.56 -6.59 5.93
CA LYS A 162 19.92 -6.99 6.32
C LYS A 162 20.52 -6.04 7.36
N GLU A 163 20.32 -4.74 7.18
CA GLU A 163 20.81 -3.74 8.14
C GLU A 163 20.11 -3.84 9.49
N LEU A 164 18.79 -4.05 9.49
CA LEU A 164 18.03 -4.29 10.72
C LEU A 164 18.43 -5.59 11.41
N GLN A 165 18.71 -6.66 10.67
CA GLN A 165 19.20 -7.92 11.26
C GLN A 165 20.60 -7.79 11.84
N LYS A 166 21.46 -6.96 11.25
CA LYS A 166 22.80 -6.67 11.77
C LYS A 166 22.74 -5.88 13.07
N GLU A 167 21.82 -4.92 13.16
CA GLU A 167 21.66 -4.08 14.34
C GLU A 167 20.84 -4.75 15.46
N LEU A 168 19.80 -5.50 15.08
CA LEU A 168 18.83 -6.13 15.99
C LEU A 168 18.62 -7.60 15.56
N PRO A 169 19.54 -8.52 15.94
CA PRO A 169 19.48 -9.93 15.53
C PRO A 169 18.23 -10.68 15.98
N GLN A 170 17.54 -10.19 17.01
CA GLN A 170 16.31 -10.76 17.55
C GLN A 170 15.07 -10.55 16.66
N ILE A 171 15.13 -9.66 15.65
CA ILE A 171 14.02 -9.44 14.72
C ILE A 171 13.85 -10.64 13.81
N LYS A 172 12.69 -11.29 13.90
CA LYS A 172 12.34 -12.48 13.10
C LYS A 172 11.24 -12.21 12.08
N ALA A 173 10.38 -11.23 12.33
CA ALA A 173 9.23 -10.97 11.49
C ALA A 173 9.37 -9.63 10.74
N PHE A 174 9.14 -9.68 9.43
CA PHE A 174 9.12 -8.51 8.56
C PHE A 174 7.78 -8.45 7.85
N SER A 175 7.06 -7.34 8.00
CA SER A 175 5.78 -7.13 7.33
C SER A 175 5.62 -5.67 6.95
N THR A 176 4.77 -5.39 5.98
CA THR A 176 4.31 -4.03 5.76
C THR A 176 3.01 -3.78 6.52
N LEU A 177 2.63 -2.52 6.63
CA LEU A 177 1.25 -2.09 6.83
C LEU A 177 0.93 -1.11 5.70
N SER A 178 0.35 -1.63 4.62
CA SER A 178 0.24 -0.92 3.34
C SER A 178 -1.18 -0.42 3.08
N PRO A 179 -1.35 0.76 2.48
CA PRO A 179 -2.66 1.26 2.07
C PRO A 179 -3.19 0.49 0.84
N ILE A 180 -4.49 0.62 0.59
CA ILE A 180 -5.16 -0.05 -0.54
C ILE A 180 -5.76 1.01 -1.50
N PRO A 181 -4.93 1.81 -2.16
CA PRO A 181 -5.43 2.95 -2.95
C PRO A 181 -6.32 2.47 -4.11
N GLY A 182 -7.50 3.10 -4.23
CA GLY A 182 -8.42 2.85 -5.33
C GLY A 182 -9.50 1.82 -5.04
N PHE A 183 -9.52 1.21 -3.85
CA PHE A 183 -10.57 0.27 -3.46
C PHE A 183 -11.95 0.93 -3.41
N THR A 184 -12.12 2.06 -2.73
CA THR A 184 -13.42 2.75 -2.64
C THR A 184 -13.94 3.14 -4.02
N LYS A 185 -13.05 3.61 -4.90
CA LYS A 185 -13.40 3.95 -6.29
C LYS A 185 -13.84 2.72 -7.09
N TRP A 186 -13.18 1.58 -6.91
CA TRP A 186 -13.57 0.32 -7.53
C TRP A 186 -14.94 -0.13 -7.03
N LEU A 187 -15.18 -0.08 -5.71
CA LEU A 187 -16.45 -0.44 -5.09
C LEU A 187 -17.62 0.42 -5.60
N VAL A 188 -17.45 1.75 -5.58
CA VAL A 188 -18.46 2.68 -6.13
C VAL A 188 -18.68 2.46 -7.63
N GLY A 189 -17.62 2.11 -8.36
CA GLY A 189 -17.69 1.73 -9.77
C GLY A 189 -18.56 0.50 -10.01
N LEU A 190 -18.37 -0.57 -9.22
CA LEU A 190 -19.18 -1.79 -9.28
C LEU A 190 -20.64 -1.54 -8.91
N LEU A 191 -20.87 -0.77 -7.84
CA LEU A 191 -22.23 -0.35 -7.47
C LEU A 191 -22.92 0.44 -8.58
N SER A 192 -22.16 1.12 -9.45
CA SER A 192 -22.71 1.92 -10.56
C SER A 192 -23.00 1.10 -11.82
N SER A 193 -22.25 0.03 -12.08
CA SER A 193 -22.52 -0.89 -13.18
C SER A 193 -23.71 -1.80 -12.88
N GLN A 194 -23.83 -2.30 -11.65
CA GLN A 194 -24.92 -3.22 -11.27
C GLN A 194 -26.30 -2.55 -11.22
N THR A 195 -26.40 -1.23 -11.02
CA THR A 195 -27.70 -0.53 -11.09
C THR A 195 -28.32 -0.56 -12.50
N LYS A 196 -27.54 -0.86 -13.55
CA LYS A 196 -28.00 -0.83 -14.95
C LYS A 196 -28.47 -2.17 -15.50
N GLU A 197 -28.04 -3.27 -14.90
CA GLU A 197 -28.45 -4.64 -15.24
C GLU A 197 -29.35 -5.14 -14.11
N LEU A 198 -30.64 -5.37 -14.38
CA LEU A 198 -31.69 -5.54 -13.38
C LEU A 198 -31.38 -6.61 -12.30
N GLU A 199 -31.54 -6.17 -11.04
CA GLU A 199 -32.19 -6.86 -9.90
C GLU A 199 -31.45 -7.83 -8.98
N ARG A 200 -30.13 -8.06 -9.09
CA ARG A 200 -29.39 -8.67 -7.97
C ARG A 200 -28.04 -8.00 -7.73
N ASN A 201 -27.95 -7.24 -6.64
CA ASN A 201 -26.65 -6.80 -6.10
C ASN A 201 -25.89 -8.02 -5.58
N GLU A 202 -25.11 -8.68 -6.44
CA GLU A 202 -24.32 -9.85 -6.06
C GLU A 202 -23.23 -9.53 -5.01
N LEU A 203 -22.99 -8.25 -4.70
CA LEU A 203 -21.94 -7.82 -3.77
C LEU A 203 -22.29 -8.10 -2.30
N PHE A 204 -23.57 -8.00 -1.94
CA PHE A 204 -24.06 -8.22 -0.58
C PHE A 204 -25.14 -9.29 -0.59
N THR A 205 -25.17 -10.08 0.47
CA THR A 205 -26.23 -11.07 0.72
C THR A 205 -27.56 -10.37 1.03
N GLU A 206 -28.67 -11.11 0.92
CA GLU A 206 -30.00 -10.58 1.24
C GLU A 206 -30.10 -10.11 2.70
N SER A 207 -29.49 -10.84 3.64
CA SER A 207 -29.46 -10.45 5.06
C SER A 207 -28.64 -9.19 5.31
N GLU A 208 -27.45 -9.07 4.69
CA GLU A 208 -26.64 -7.85 4.77
C GLU A 208 -27.41 -6.65 4.20
N TRP A 209 -28.14 -6.82 3.10
CA TRP A 209 -28.98 -5.76 2.53
C TRP A 209 -30.14 -5.35 3.43
N GLN A 210 -30.80 -6.31 4.09
CA GLN A 210 -31.86 -6.03 5.04
C GLN A 210 -31.34 -5.18 6.19
N GLU A 211 -30.24 -5.58 6.83
CA GLU A 211 -29.61 -4.83 7.92
C GLU A 211 -29.19 -3.41 7.49
N ILE A 212 -28.58 -3.28 6.31
CA ILE A 212 -28.22 -1.95 5.77
C ILE A 212 -29.47 -1.09 5.61
N SER A 213 -30.53 -1.63 5.00
CA SER A 213 -31.77 -0.90 4.71
C SER A 213 -32.53 -0.47 5.96
N GLU A 214 -32.49 -1.28 7.03
CA GLU A 214 -33.08 -0.94 8.32
C GLU A 214 -32.37 0.24 8.99
N ILE A 215 -31.05 0.34 8.82
CA ILE A 215 -30.24 1.42 9.42
C ILE A 215 -30.30 2.69 8.57
N THR A 216 -30.26 2.59 7.25
CA THR A 216 -30.29 3.75 6.34
C THR A 216 -31.69 4.27 6.08
N GLY A 217 -32.74 3.47 6.33
CA GLY A 217 -34.12 3.78 6.01
C GLY A 217 -34.44 3.77 4.51
N ASP A 218 -33.50 3.32 3.68
CA ASP A 218 -33.60 3.30 2.22
C ASP A 218 -32.81 2.10 1.66
N SER A 219 -33.46 1.31 0.80
CA SER A 219 -32.91 0.10 0.17
C SER A 219 -32.14 0.36 -1.12
N THR A 220 -31.97 1.63 -1.53
CA THR A 220 -31.31 1.94 -2.81
C THR A 220 -29.79 1.88 -2.75
N THR A 221 -29.19 1.34 -3.82
CA THR A 221 -27.74 1.42 -4.07
C THR A 221 -27.21 2.85 -4.14
N GLU A 222 -28.07 3.81 -4.47
CA GLU A 222 -27.69 5.23 -4.52
C GLU A 222 -27.41 5.81 -3.14
N THR A 223 -28.15 5.40 -2.12
CA THR A 223 -27.89 5.81 -0.73
C THR A 223 -26.55 5.26 -0.24
N LEU A 224 -26.23 4.00 -0.55
CA LEU A 224 -24.91 3.42 -0.27
C LEU A 224 -23.77 4.17 -0.98
N LYS A 225 -23.94 4.52 -2.27
CA LYS A 225 -22.95 5.32 -3.01
C LYS A 225 -22.73 6.69 -2.39
N LYS A 226 -23.80 7.38 -1.99
CA LYS A 226 -23.71 8.70 -1.31
C LYS A 226 -22.92 8.57 -0.01
N LEU A 227 -23.27 7.59 0.82
CA LEU A 227 -22.58 7.31 2.08
C LEU A 227 -21.08 7.02 1.88
N LEU A 228 -20.73 6.21 0.88
CA LEU A 228 -19.33 5.91 0.56
C LEU A 228 -18.57 7.13 0.03
N ASN A 229 -19.22 7.99 -0.75
CA ASN A 229 -18.58 9.18 -1.33
C ASN A 229 -18.38 10.31 -0.30
N ASN A 230 -19.31 10.46 0.66
CA ASN A 230 -19.23 11.50 1.68
C ASN A 230 -18.57 11.04 2.99
N ASN A 231 -18.23 9.75 3.10
CA ASN A 231 -17.63 9.10 4.29
C ASN A 231 -18.49 9.20 5.57
N GLU A 232 -19.80 9.49 5.46
CA GLU A 232 -20.66 9.69 6.63
C GLU A 232 -20.99 8.39 7.35
N TRP A 233 -20.89 7.24 6.67
CA TRP A 233 -21.14 5.93 7.26
C TRP A 233 -20.28 5.65 8.51
N VAL A 234 -19.08 6.22 8.58
CA VAL A 234 -18.16 6.06 9.72
C VAL A 234 -18.69 6.70 11.01
N ARG A 235 -19.66 7.62 10.91
CA ARG A 235 -20.28 8.26 12.08
C ARG A 235 -21.26 7.36 12.83
N SER A 236 -21.77 6.32 12.17
CA SER A 236 -22.71 5.37 12.76
C SER A 236 -21.99 4.07 13.10
N GLU A 237 -21.85 3.77 14.39
CA GLU A 237 -21.22 2.53 14.86
C GLU A 237 -21.92 1.29 14.28
N LYS A 238 -23.26 1.33 14.19
CA LYS A 238 -24.06 0.25 13.59
C LYS A 238 -23.69 0.02 12.13
N LEU A 239 -23.51 1.07 11.33
CA LEU A 239 -23.09 0.92 9.93
C LEU A 239 -21.66 0.39 9.81
N VAL A 240 -20.76 0.82 10.70
CA VAL A 240 -19.38 0.32 10.73
C VAL A 240 -19.35 -1.19 11.02
N GLU A 241 -20.20 -1.67 11.93
CA GLU A 241 -20.31 -3.10 12.25
C GLU A 241 -20.88 -3.90 11.07
N VAL A 242 -21.99 -3.44 10.49
CA VAL A 242 -22.65 -4.12 9.35
C VAL A 242 -21.74 -4.16 8.12
N PHE A 243 -20.97 -3.10 7.84
CA PHE A 243 -20.05 -3.09 6.71
C PHE A 243 -18.77 -3.89 6.90
N HIS A 244 -18.43 -4.30 8.13
CA HIS A 244 -17.17 -4.96 8.43
C HIS A 244 -16.96 -6.22 7.57
N LEU A 245 -17.87 -7.20 7.65
CA LEU A 245 -17.75 -8.47 6.92
C LEU A 245 -17.84 -8.29 5.38
N PRO A 246 -18.85 -7.59 4.83
CA PRO A 246 -18.95 -7.40 3.39
C PRO A 246 -17.72 -6.68 2.81
N PHE A 247 -17.23 -5.62 3.46
CA PHE A 247 -16.11 -4.85 2.92
C PHE A 247 -14.80 -5.65 3.01
N MET A 248 -14.59 -6.41 4.08
CA MET A 248 -13.44 -7.32 4.19
C MET A 248 -13.45 -8.37 3.07
N ARG A 249 -14.61 -8.98 2.80
CA ARG A 249 -14.82 -9.94 1.71
C ARG A 249 -14.55 -9.33 0.33
N LEU A 250 -15.13 -8.16 0.06
CA LEU A 250 -14.93 -7.42 -1.19
C LEU A 250 -13.48 -6.95 -1.37
N CYS A 251 -12.83 -6.53 -0.29
CA CYS A 251 -11.43 -6.12 -0.30
C CYS A 251 -10.50 -7.30 -0.62
N ALA A 252 -10.78 -8.47 -0.04
CA ALA A 252 -10.04 -9.69 -0.36
C ALA A 252 -10.14 -10.03 -1.85
N TRP A 253 -11.34 -9.95 -2.43
CA TRP A 253 -11.51 -10.12 -3.88
C TRP A 253 -10.78 -9.05 -4.71
N TYR A 254 -10.88 -7.78 -4.34
CA TYR A 254 -10.18 -6.70 -5.05
C TYR A 254 -8.65 -6.88 -5.06
N LEU A 255 -8.08 -7.38 -3.98
CA LEU A 255 -6.64 -7.62 -3.87
C LEU A 255 -6.21 -8.92 -4.56
N TYR A 256 -6.95 -10.01 -4.31
CA TYR A 256 -6.57 -11.36 -4.70
C TYR A 256 -7.21 -11.85 -6.00
N GLY A 257 -8.47 -11.49 -6.28
CA GLY A 257 -9.25 -11.91 -7.44
C GLY A 257 -9.06 -11.00 -8.64
N GLU A 258 -9.27 -9.69 -8.47
CA GLU A 258 -9.18 -8.71 -9.57
C GLU A 258 -7.78 -8.63 -10.20
N LYS A 259 -7.74 -8.58 -11.54
CA LYS A 259 -6.49 -8.58 -12.32
C LYS A 259 -6.45 -7.49 -13.38
N HIS A 260 -5.25 -6.99 -13.65
CA HIS A 260 -4.93 -6.20 -14.82
C HIS A 260 -3.78 -6.87 -15.59
N ARG A 261 -4.07 -7.34 -16.82
CA ARG A 261 -3.12 -8.13 -17.65
C ARG A 261 -2.60 -9.39 -16.93
N GLY A 262 -3.41 -9.95 -16.04
CA GLY A 262 -3.08 -11.12 -15.23
C GLY A 262 -2.24 -10.84 -13.97
N TYR A 263 -1.85 -9.59 -13.71
CA TYR A 263 -1.24 -9.18 -12.44
C TYR A 263 -2.28 -8.57 -11.51
N ALA A 264 -2.00 -8.45 -10.21
CA ALA A 264 -2.90 -7.82 -9.25
C ALA A 264 -3.31 -6.41 -9.71
N LEU A 265 -4.60 -6.10 -9.64
CA LEU A 265 -5.14 -4.80 -10.07
C LEU A 265 -4.58 -3.65 -9.22
N ASN A 266 -4.49 -3.86 -7.91
CA ASN A 266 -3.98 -2.84 -7.00
C ASN A 266 -2.46 -2.64 -7.17
N PRO A 267 -1.98 -1.40 -7.38
CA PRO A 267 -0.56 -1.16 -7.66
C PRO A 267 0.36 -1.45 -6.45
N VAL A 268 -0.13 -1.25 -5.23
CA VAL A 268 0.63 -1.53 -4.00
C VAL A 268 0.73 -3.03 -3.76
N ALA A 269 -0.37 -3.76 -3.98
CA ALA A 269 -0.35 -5.23 -4.01
C ALA A 269 0.64 -5.76 -5.03
N ASN A 270 0.55 -5.27 -6.27
CA ASN A 270 1.47 -5.69 -7.33
C ASN A 270 2.94 -5.43 -6.95
N PHE A 271 3.26 -4.27 -6.37
CA PHE A 271 4.61 -3.95 -5.91
C PHE A 271 5.13 -4.96 -4.88
N HIS A 272 4.36 -5.26 -3.84
CA HIS A 272 4.81 -6.17 -2.78
C HIS A 272 4.88 -7.63 -3.24
N LEU A 273 3.93 -8.08 -4.06
CA LEU A 273 3.92 -9.42 -4.61
C LEU A 273 5.08 -9.66 -5.59
N GLN A 274 5.45 -8.66 -6.39
CA GLN A 274 6.69 -8.71 -7.19
C GLN A 274 7.94 -8.90 -6.33
N ASN A 275 7.93 -8.37 -5.10
CA ASN A 275 9.01 -8.55 -4.14
C ASN A 275 8.96 -9.89 -3.37
N GLY A 276 8.00 -10.76 -3.69
CA GLY A 276 7.86 -12.08 -3.08
C GLY A 276 7.22 -12.08 -1.70
N SER A 277 6.47 -11.05 -1.35
CA SER A 277 5.68 -11.05 -0.12
C SER A 277 4.49 -12.00 -0.20
N VAL A 278 3.97 -12.37 0.97
CA VAL A 278 2.69 -13.05 1.13
C VAL A 278 1.63 -12.01 1.48
N MET A 279 0.49 -12.03 0.79
CA MET A 279 -0.68 -11.26 1.18
C MET A 279 -1.25 -11.85 2.48
N TRP A 280 -0.84 -11.27 3.62
CA TRP A 280 -0.87 -12.00 4.88
C TRP A 280 -2.10 -11.68 5.73
N ARG A 281 -2.53 -10.43 5.82
CA ARG A 281 -3.71 -10.07 6.60
C ARG A 281 -4.36 -8.78 6.09
N ILE A 282 -5.67 -8.79 5.92
CA ILE A 282 -6.46 -7.57 5.71
C ILE A 282 -6.92 -7.08 7.08
N ASN A 283 -6.79 -5.77 7.32
CA ASN A 283 -7.09 -5.14 8.60
C ASN A 283 -8.26 -4.15 8.44
N TRP A 284 -9.33 -4.38 9.18
CA TRP A 284 -10.48 -3.47 9.28
C TRP A 284 -10.13 -2.23 10.11
N MET A 285 -10.61 -1.05 9.68
CA MET A 285 -10.41 0.23 10.37
C MET A 285 -8.95 0.51 10.78
N ALA A 286 -8.01 0.05 9.95
CA ALA A 286 -6.59 0.19 10.14
C ALA A 286 -6.09 1.62 9.92
N ASP A 287 -6.73 2.38 9.03
CA ASP A 287 -6.49 3.81 8.80
C ASP A 287 -7.79 4.62 8.85
N THR A 288 -8.14 5.12 10.04
CA THR A 288 -9.31 5.97 10.26
C THR A 288 -9.10 7.44 9.90
N SER A 289 -7.99 7.80 9.24
CA SER A 289 -7.81 9.15 8.71
C SER A 289 -8.81 9.43 7.57
N PRO A 290 -9.18 10.70 7.32
CA PRO A 290 -10.06 11.04 6.20
C PRO A 290 -9.57 10.49 4.85
N ARG A 291 -8.23 10.43 4.68
CA ARG A 291 -7.60 9.86 3.48
C ARG A 291 -7.75 8.34 3.42
N GLY A 292 -7.56 7.64 4.54
CA GLY A 292 -7.71 6.18 4.63
C GLY A 292 -9.15 5.73 4.38
N ILE A 293 -10.13 6.41 5.00
CA ILE A 293 -11.55 6.16 4.76
C ILE A 293 -11.91 6.38 3.28
N ALA A 294 -11.51 7.52 2.71
CA ALA A 294 -11.84 7.83 1.31
C ALA A 294 -11.17 6.89 0.29
N ALA A 295 -9.95 6.40 0.58
CA ALA A 295 -9.18 5.59 -0.36
C ALA A 295 -9.56 4.10 -0.35
N SER A 296 -9.82 3.55 0.85
CA SER A 296 -10.00 2.11 1.06
C SER A 296 -10.99 1.75 2.18
N CYS A 297 -11.93 2.62 2.49
CA CYS A 297 -12.90 2.43 3.59
C CYS A 297 -12.19 2.15 4.94
N GLY A 298 -11.01 2.72 5.13
CA GLY A 298 -10.20 2.54 6.34
C GLY A 298 -9.43 1.23 6.41
N MET A 299 -9.52 0.36 5.40
CA MET A 299 -8.79 -0.90 5.37
C MET A 299 -7.33 -0.71 4.94
N MET A 300 -6.45 -1.49 5.55
CA MET A 300 -5.05 -1.66 5.15
C MET A 300 -4.73 -3.15 5.07
N VAL A 301 -3.59 -3.48 4.49
CA VAL A 301 -3.15 -4.86 4.29
C VAL A 301 -1.71 -5.04 4.74
N ASN A 302 -1.45 -6.15 5.43
CA ASN A 302 -0.11 -6.59 5.77
C ASN A 302 0.43 -7.48 4.64
N TYR A 303 1.53 -7.07 4.02
CA TYR A 303 2.33 -7.95 3.16
C TYR A 303 3.53 -8.46 3.95
N ARG A 304 3.53 -9.74 4.28
CA ARG A 304 4.57 -10.36 5.12
C ARG A 304 5.70 -10.90 4.26
N TYR A 305 6.93 -10.62 4.65
CA TYR A 305 8.14 -11.10 3.99
C TYR A 305 8.74 -12.25 4.78
N PHE A 306 8.55 -13.47 4.26
CA PHE A 306 9.28 -14.64 4.71
C PHE A 306 10.59 -14.69 3.91
N LEU A 307 11.70 -14.35 4.55
CA LEU A 307 12.96 -14.07 3.86
C LEU A 307 13.42 -15.24 2.97
N GLU A 308 13.24 -16.46 3.45
CA GLU A 308 13.58 -17.72 2.78
C GLU A 308 12.74 -17.96 1.51
N ASP A 309 11.47 -17.53 1.51
CA ASP A 309 10.52 -17.75 0.41
C ASP A 309 10.42 -16.59 -0.58
N THR A 310 11.07 -15.45 -0.33
CA THR A 310 10.89 -14.26 -1.17
C THR A 310 11.25 -14.51 -2.64
N ALA A 311 12.30 -15.28 -2.93
CA ALA A 311 12.72 -15.58 -4.29
C ALA A 311 11.72 -16.48 -5.02
N SER A 312 11.26 -17.55 -4.38
CA SER A 312 10.30 -18.50 -4.95
C SER A 312 8.93 -17.85 -5.16
N ASN A 313 8.46 -17.06 -4.19
CA ASN A 313 7.20 -16.33 -4.29
C ASN A 313 7.23 -15.28 -5.41
N SER A 314 8.33 -14.52 -5.54
CA SER A 314 8.51 -13.54 -6.61
C SER A 314 8.49 -14.21 -7.99
N ALA A 315 9.22 -15.32 -8.16
CA ALA A 315 9.22 -16.09 -9.39
C ALA A 315 7.83 -16.64 -9.74
N ALA A 316 7.10 -17.18 -8.75
CA ALA A 316 5.73 -17.66 -8.94
C ALA A 316 4.79 -16.54 -9.40
N TYR A 317 4.87 -15.36 -8.79
CA TYR A 317 4.04 -14.21 -9.15
C TYR A 317 4.37 -13.65 -10.53
N LEU A 318 5.66 -13.50 -10.87
CA LEU A 318 6.09 -12.96 -12.17
C LEU A 318 5.88 -13.94 -13.33
N GLY A 319 6.19 -15.23 -13.12
CA GLY A 319 6.11 -16.25 -14.17
C GLY A 319 4.70 -16.84 -14.33
N THR A 320 4.12 -17.30 -13.22
CA THR A 320 2.83 -18.04 -13.24
C THR A 320 1.64 -17.21 -12.77
N LYS A 321 1.85 -15.94 -12.39
CA LYS A 321 0.81 -15.02 -11.88
C LYS A 321 0.11 -15.51 -10.61
N GLN A 322 0.75 -16.43 -9.88
CA GLN A 322 0.23 -16.97 -8.63
C GLN A 322 0.49 -16.02 -7.47
N ILE A 323 -0.56 -15.78 -6.66
CA ILE A 323 -0.49 -14.96 -5.45
C ILE A 323 -0.46 -15.90 -4.24
N LYS A 324 0.58 -15.79 -3.41
CA LYS A 324 0.62 -16.43 -2.09
C LYS A 324 -0.15 -15.56 -1.09
N ALA A 325 -1.11 -16.17 -0.41
CA ALA A 325 -1.98 -15.51 0.56
C ALA A 325 -2.17 -16.39 1.80
N SER A 326 -2.52 -15.77 2.93
CA SER A 326 -2.84 -16.50 4.17
C SER A 326 -4.22 -17.13 4.14
N GLU A 327 -4.49 -18.03 5.09
CA GLU A 327 -5.82 -18.62 5.28
C GLU A 327 -6.91 -17.57 5.52
N GLN A 328 -6.61 -16.48 6.24
CA GLN A 328 -7.58 -15.40 6.47
C GLN A 328 -8.03 -14.77 5.13
N VAL A 329 -7.08 -14.48 4.24
CA VAL A 329 -7.38 -13.89 2.94
C VAL A 329 -8.10 -14.89 2.04
N LEU A 330 -7.62 -16.14 1.98
CA LEU A 330 -8.23 -17.18 1.16
C LEU A 330 -9.66 -17.53 1.61
N SER A 331 -9.92 -17.53 2.92
CA SER A 331 -11.27 -17.70 3.49
C SER A 331 -12.21 -16.59 3.02
N LEU A 332 -11.79 -15.32 3.10
CA LEU A 332 -12.58 -14.19 2.60
C LEU A 332 -12.83 -14.25 1.08
N VAL A 333 -11.82 -14.68 0.30
CA VAL A 333 -11.96 -14.90 -1.14
C VAL A 333 -12.97 -16.02 -1.43
N SER A 334 -12.90 -17.13 -0.69
CA SER A 334 -13.86 -18.24 -0.82
C SER A 334 -15.28 -17.79 -0.51
N GLN A 335 -15.47 -16.97 0.53
CA GLN A 335 -16.78 -16.39 0.86
C GLN A 335 -17.29 -15.49 -0.26
N PHE A 336 -16.42 -14.71 -0.92
CA PHE A 336 -16.81 -13.93 -2.09
C PHE A 336 -17.27 -14.83 -3.23
N GLN A 337 -16.51 -15.87 -3.56
CA GLN A 337 -16.85 -16.80 -4.66
C GLN A 337 -18.14 -17.59 -4.43
N GLN A 338 -18.54 -17.81 -3.18
CA GLN A 338 -19.82 -18.43 -2.84
C GLN A 338 -21.01 -17.49 -3.08
N ASN A 339 -20.81 -16.19 -2.86
CA ASN A 339 -21.88 -15.20 -2.82
C ASN A 339 -21.98 -14.34 -4.08
N SER A 340 -20.94 -14.31 -4.91
CA SER A 340 -20.82 -13.42 -6.08
C SER A 340 -20.23 -14.18 -7.27
N LYS A 341 -20.77 -13.96 -8.49
CA LYS A 341 -20.28 -14.57 -9.74
C LYS A 341 -19.52 -13.60 -10.66
N LEU A 342 -19.08 -12.46 -10.10
CA LEU A 342 -18.34 -11.39 -10.78
C LEU A 342 -17.14 -11.87 -11.62
#